data_AF-A0A8S4GIJ8-F1
#
_entry.id   AF-A0A8S4GIJ8-F1
#
_cell.length_a   1.000
_cell.length_b   1.000
_cell.length_c   1.000
_cell.angle_alpha   90.00
_cell.angle_beta   90.00
_cell.angle_gamma   90.00
#
_symmetry.space_group_name_H-M   'P 1'
#
loop_
_entity.id
_entity.type
_entity.pdbx_description
1 polymer ?
#
loop_
_entity_poly.entity_id
_entity_poly.type
_entity_poly.pdbx_seq_one_letter_code
_entity_poly.pdbx_strand_id
1 'polypeptide(L)'
;MSKSKTSCKDAMKQFEELLSKLRTIQTERPEISSQDIDPLTLLESNKGLSALPEYKKVTLIGMGIEKMDNSLGQLKACEHLSLGSNSIDKIGGLTGLENLRILSLGRNKLKKLDGVDAAPDLEELWVSYNDISSLAGVEKLPNLKVLFCSNNKISSFDELERLAGTHVKDLNLLNNPLYGDMEEGARRVEVLKRLPNLTKLDGKPVELDELDAARGA
;
A
#
# COMPACT_ATOMS: atom_id res chain seq x y z
N MET A 1 -5.44 20.65 24.87
CA MET A 1 -4.75 19.40 25.24
C MET A 1 -4.53 18.60 23.97
N SER A 2 -3.27 18.49 23.52
CA SER A 2 -2.91 17.63 22.38
C SER A 2 -3.12 16.18 22.79
N LYS A 3 -4.05 15.45 22.15
CA LYS A 3 -4.05 13.98 22.26
C LYS A 3 -2.73 13.47 21.68
N SER A 4 -2.08 12.52 22.36
CA SER A 4 -0.88 11.87 21.81
C SER A 4 -1.27 11.15 20.53
N LYS A 5 -0.53 11.37 19.44
CA LYS A 5 -0.72 10.65 18.18
C LYS A 5 -0.47 9.16 18.41
N THR A 6 -1.37 8.28 17.98
CA THR A 6 -1.16 6.83 18.04
C THR A 6 -0.05 6.44 17.06
N SER A 7 1.00 5.80 17.56
CA SER A 7 2.15 5.39 16.77
C SER A 7 2.04 3.94 16.29
N CYS A 8 2.81 3.53 15.28
CA CYS A 8 2.92 2.11 14.91
C CYS A 8 3.37 1.26 16.10
N LYS A 9 4.24 1.79 16.96
CA LYS A 9 4.65 1.12 18.20
C LYS A 9 3.47 0.78 19.11
N ASP A 10 2.56 1.73 19.30
CA ASP A 10 1.38 1.53 20.16
C ASP A 10 0.43 0.49 19.55
N ALA A 11 0.24 0.54 18.23
CA ALA A 11 -0.58 -0.41 17.51
C ALA A 11 0.00 -1.84 17.57
N MET A 12 1.31 -2.01 17.37
CA MET A 12 1.95 -3.33 17.49
C MET A 12 1.80 -3.89 18.92
N LYS A 13 1.93 -3.05 19.95
CA LYS A 13 1.69 -3.47 21.33
C LYS A 13 0.23 -3.89 21.58
N GLN A 14 -0.74 -3.12 21.09
CA GLN A 14 -2.17 -3.47 21.19
C GLN A 14 -2.48 -4.78 20.46
N PHE A 15 -1.88 -4.98 19.29
CA PHE A 15 -2.00 -6.18 18.50
C PHE A 15 -1.45 -7.41 19.27
N GLU A 16 -0.30 -7.28 19.92
CA GLU A 16 0.24 -8.32 20.79
C GLU A 16 -0.65 -8.63 21.99
N GLU A 17 -1.21 -7.61 22.63
CA GLU A 17 -2.16 -7.79 23.73
C GLU A 17 -3.42 -8.53 23.27
N LEU A 18 -3.93 -8.24 22.06
CA LEU A 18 -5.05 -8.96 21.46
C LEU A 18 -4.71 -10.42 21.15
N LEU A 19 -3.54 -10.68 20.58
CA LEU A 19 -3.07 -12.04 20.33
C LEU A 19 -2.92 -12.84 21.62
N SER A 20 -2.39 -12.22 22.67
CA SER A 20 -2.28 -12.83 24.00
C SER A 20 -3.66 -13.21 24.54
N LYS A 21 -4.65 -12.31 24.44
CA LYS A 21 -6.04 -12.56 24.87
C LYS A 21 -6.72 -13.66 24.05
N LEU A 22 -6.53 -13.68 22.72
CA LEU A 22 -7.07 -14.73 21.85
C LEU A 22 -6.52 -16.11 22.21
N ARG A 23 -5.23 -16.21 22.57
CA ARG A 23 -4.64 -17.46 23.07
C ARG A 23 -5.31 -17.95 24.35
N THR A 24 -5.50 -17.06 25.33
CA THR A 24 -6.17 -17.42 26.59
C THR A 24 -7.57 -17.98 26.34
N ILE A 25 -8.32 -17.35 25.43
CA ILE A 25 -9.68 -17.80 25.06
C ILE A 25 -9.66 -19.17 24.37
N GLN A 26 -8.70 -19.43 23.48
CA GLN A 26 -8.55 -20.73 22.79
C GLN A 26 -8.13 -21.85 23.74
N THR A 27 -7.30 -21.56 24.75
CA THR A 27 -6.92 -22.55 25.78
C THR A 27 -8.05 -22.89 26.75
N GLU A 28 -9.07 -22.03 26.89
CA GLU A 28 -10.20 -22.21 27.82
C GLU A 28 -11.45 -22.86 27.16
N ARG A 29 -11.51 -22.98 25.83
CA ARG A 29 -12.60 -23.67 25.10
C ARG A 29 -12.07 -24.54 23.96
N PRO A 30 -11.75 -25.84 24.21
CA PRO A 30 -11.17 -26.72 23.20
C PRO A 30 -12.17 -27.33 22.19
N GLU A 31 -13.45 -26.93 22.17
CA GLU A 31 -14.48 -27.54 21.31
C GLU A 31 -15.16 -26.56 20.35
N ILE A 32 -14.40 -25.97 19.43
CA ILE A 32 -14.99 -25.42 18.21
C ILE A 32 -14.44 -26.22 17.04
N SER A 33 -15.31 -27.02 16.41
CA SER A 33 -14.98 -27.82 15.23
C SER A 33 -14.50 -26.92 14.08
N SER A 34 -13.45 -27.40 13.44
CA SER A 34 -12.53 -26.73 12.54
C SER A 34 -13.07 -26.31 11.15
N GLN A 35 -14.25 -25.70 11.00
CA GLN A 35 -14.74 -25.33 9.65
C GLN A 35 -15.40 -23.97 9.42
N ASP A 36 -15.63 -23.09 10.41
CA ASP A 36 -16.30 -21.80 10.12
C ASP A 36 -15.76 -20.62 10.96
N ILE A 37 -14.53 -20.16 10.71
CA ILE A 37 -14.12 -18.75 10.96
C ILE A 37 -13.03 -18.33 9.94
N ASP A 38 -13.44 -17.62 8.89
CA ASP A 38 -12.57 -16.75 8.09
C ASP A 38 -13.07 -15.31 8.36
N PRO A 39 -12.29 -14.45 9.08
CA PRO A 39 -11.35 -13.57 8.40
C PRO A 39 -10.17 -13.13 9.31
N LEU A 40 -9.22 -14.02 9.61
CA LEU A 40 -7.95 -13.67 10.25
C LEU A 40 -6.90 -14.72 9.88
N THR A 41 -6.27 -14.58 8.71
CA THR A 41 -4.94 -15.19 8.48
C THR A 41 -3.92 -14.40 9.30
N LEU A 42 -4.00 -14.59 10.62
CA LEU A 42 -3.24 -13.88 11.64
C LEU A 42 -2.80 -14.91 12.70
N LEU A 43 -1.52 -15.27 12.63
CA LEU A 43 -0.76 -16.04 13.62
C LEU A 43 -1.21 -17.49 13.93
N GLU A 44 -0.69 -18.43 13.13
CA GLU A 44 -0.21 -19.70 13.68
C GLU A 44 1.32 -19.62 13.85
N SER A 45 1.82 -18.94 14.88
CA SER A 45 3.20 -19.15 15.36
C SER A 45 3.43 -18.61 16.78
N ASN A 46 4.00 -19.48 17.60
CA ASN A 46 3.97 -19.46 19.07
C ASN A 46 4.97 -18.51 19.77
N LYS A 47 5.40 -17.38 19.18
CA LYS A 47 6.62 -16.68 19.68
C LYS A 47 6.49 -15.24 20.23
N GLY A 48 5.31 -14.59 20.27
CA GLY A 48 5.19 -13.22 20.82
C GLY A 48 6.05 -12.18 20.06
N LEU A 49 6.45 -11.06 20.69
CA LEU A 49 7.34 -10.02 20.11
C LEU A 49 8.62 -10.57 19.45
N SER A 50 9.15 -11.68 19.99
CA SER A 50 10.34 -12.33 19.44
C SER A 50 10.12 -13.01 18.08
N ALA A 51 8.85 -13.15 17.67
CA ALA A 51 8.41 -13.67 16.36
C ALA A 51 8.25 -12.59 15.29
N LEU A 52 8.24 -11.30 15.66
CA LEU A 52 8.12 -10.19 14.71
C LEU A 52 9.15 -10.25 13.56
N PRO A 53 10.40 -10.70 13.80
CA PRO A 53 11.37 -10.89 12.72
C PRO A 53 11.03 -12.04 11.76
N GLU A 54 10.05 -12.91 12.06
CA GLU A 54 9.68 -14.08 11.24
C GLU A 54 8.39 -13.85 10.42
N TYR A 55 7.57 -12.82 10.72
CA TYR A 55 6.33 -12.58 9.99
C TYR A 55 6.57 -11.95 8.63
N LYS A 56 6.18 -12.68 7.59
CA LYS A 56 6.19 -12.19 6.20
C LYS A 56 5.04 -11.26 5.87
N LYS A 57 3.89 -11.41 6.53
CA LYS A 57 2.71 -10.59 6.29
C LYS A 57 2.20 -10.00 7.60
N VAL A 58 2.10 -8.68 7.66
CA VAL A 58 1.67 -7.93 8.83
C VAL A 58 0.53 -6.99 8.43
N THR A 59 -0.58 -7.07 9.16
CA THR A 59 -1.80 -6.28 8.90
C THR A 59 -2.18 -5.48 10.14
N LEU A 60 -2.13 -4.16 10.03
CA LEU A 60 -2.41 -3.17 11.08
C LEU A 60 -3.49 -2.18 10.57
N ILE A 61 -4.64 -2.71 10.17
CA ILE A 61 -5.74 -1.93 9.56
C ILE A 61 -6.67 -1.39 10.64
N GLY A 62 -7.11 -0.13 10.53
CA GLY A 62 -8.18 0.40 11.39
C GLY A 62 -7.75 0.64 12.84
N MET A 63 -6.45 0.71 13.11
CA MET A 63 -5.90 0.84 14.48
C MET A 63 -5.75 2.30 14.92
N GLY A 64 -6.21 3.25 14.11
CA GLY A 64 -6.10 4.68 14.40
C GLY A 64 -4.66 5.18 14.39
N ILE A 65 -3.76 4.53 13.65
CA ILE A 65 -2.36 4.92 13.55
C ILE A 65 -2.29 6.28 12.85
N GLU A 66 -1.61 7.25 13.46
CA GLU A 66 -1.39 8.57 12.88
C GLU A 66 0.05 8.77 12.42
N LYS A 67 0.99 7.97 12.94
CA LYS A 67 2.41 8.11 12.66
C LYS A 67 3.07 6.77 12.45
N MET A 68 3.67 6.59 11.27
CA MET A 68 4.66 5.54 11.04
C MET A 68 5.98 5.92 11.72
N ASP A 69 6.58 4.96 12.42
CA ASP A 69 7.80 5.16 13.19
C ASP A 69 8.75 3.96 13.05
N ASN A 70 10.00 4.14 13.48
CA ASN A 70 11.08 3.17 13.27
C ASN A 70 10.87 1.83 14.00
N SER A 71 9.84 1.70 14.82
CA SER A 71 9.50 0.40 15.44
C SER A 71 9.13 -0.63 14.38
N LEU A 72 8.64 -0.22 13.20
CA LEU A 72 8.40 -1.12 12.07
C LEU A 72 9.67 -1.84 11.60
N GLY A 73 10.85 -1.26 11.78
CA GLY A 73 12.14 -1.87 11.42
C GLY A 73 12.47 -3.16 12.18
N GLN A 74 11.66 -3.55 13.17
CA GLN A 74 11.75 -4.85 13.83
C GLN A 74 11.21 -6.00 12.97
N LEU A 75 10.37 -5.70 11.97
CA LEU A 75 9.71 -6.70 11.11
C LEU A 75 10.63 -7.13 9.95
N LYS A 76 11.79 -7.68 10.29
CA LYS A 76 12.88 -7.95 9.32
C LYS A 76 12.50 -8.90 8.18
N ALA A 77 11.65 -9.89 8.43
CA ALA A 77 11.16 -10.79 7.37
C ALA A 77 9.87 -10.31 6.69
N CYS A 78 9.35 -9.13 7.02
CA CYS A 78 8.09 -8.64 6.46
C CYS A 78 8.24 -8.35 4.96
N GLU A 79 7.48 -9.07 4.16
CA GLU A 79 7.35 -8.94 2.72
C GLU A 79 6.08 -8.16 2.36
N HIS A 80 5.04 -8.21 3.19
CA HIS A 80 3.76 -7.54 2.99
C HIS A 80 3.32 -6.79 4.25
N LEU A 81 3.30 -5.46 4.18
CA LEU A 81 2.82 -4.60 5.25
C LEU A 81 1.53 -3.88 4.84
N SER A 82 0.46 -4.10 5.60
CA SER A 82 -0.83 -3.43 5.38
C SER A 82 -1.18 -2.52 6.55
N LEU A 83 -1.28 -1.22 6.27
CA LEU A 83 -1.55 -0.13 7.19
C LEU A 83 -2.80 0.66 6.75
N GLY A 84 -3.73 -0.01 6.06
CA GLY A 84 -4.91 0.63 5.52
C GLY A 84 -5.90 1.14 6.59
N SER A 85 -6.79 2.05 6.20
CA SER A 85 -7.84 2.61 7.08
C SER A 85 -7.30 3.19 8.39
N ASN A 86 -6.19 3.94 8.31
CA ASN A 86 -5.59 4.64 9.45
C ASN A 86 -5.66 6.16 9.21
N SER A 87 -4.92 6.96 9.98
CA SER A 87 -4.81 8.41 9.85
C SER A 87 -3.38 8.86 9.57
N ILE A 88 -2.61 8.03 8.86
CA ILE A 88 -1.21 8.30 8.54
C ILE A 88 -1.13 9.45 7.54
N ASP A 89 -0.38 10.49 7.89
CA ASP A 89 -0.18 11.69 7.05
C ASP A 89 1.18 11.72 6.33
N LYS A 90 2.14 10.89 6.77
CA LYS A 90 3.50 10.77 6.23
C LYS A 90 4.00 9.33 6.28
N ILE A 91 4.68 8.93 5.22
CA ILE A 91 5.40 7.66 5.15
C ILE A 91 6.72 7.82 5.92
N GLY A 92 7.05 6.83 6.75
CA GLY A 92 8.26 6.84 7.56
C GLY A 92 8.47 5.49 8.24
N GLY A 93 9.61 5.30 8.91
CA GLY A 93 9.86 4.07 9.65
C GLY A 93 10.03 2.80 8.81
N LEU A 94 10.16 2.92 7.48
CA LEU A 94 10.39 1.77 6.60
C LEU A 94 11.83 1.24 6.68
N THR A 95 12.76 2.01 7.26
CA THR A 95 14.15 1.59 7.46
C THR A 95 14.21 0.30 8.29
N GLY A 96 14.88 -0.72 7.76
CA GLY A 96 15.02 -2.04 8.38
C GLY A 96 14.01 -3.09 7.88
N LEU A 97 13.04 -2.70 7.05
CA LEU A 97 12.14 -3.61 6.32
C LEU A 97 12.79 -4.10 5.02
N GLU A 98 13.93 -4.79 5.14
CA GLU A 98 14.78 -5.16 4.00
C GLU A 98 14.10 -6.11 2.99
N ASN A 99 13.07 -6.83 3.40
CA ASN A 99 12.35 -7.79 2.57
C ASN A 99 11.02 -7.28 2.04
N LEU A 100 10.65 -6.02 2.31
CA LEU A 100 9.32 -5.50 1.97
C LEU A 100 9.11 -5.41 0.45
N ARG A 101 8.12 -6.13 -0.05
CA ARG A 101 7.70 -6.14 -1.46
C ARG A 101 6.36 -5.47 -1.68
N ILE A 102 5.44 -5.55 -0.72
CA ILE A 102 4.07 -5.04 -0.83
C ILE A 102 3.79 -4.09 0.33
N LEU A 103 3.39 -2.86 0.01
CA LEU A 103 3.00 -1.84 0.99
C LEU A 103 1.60 -1.32 0.68
N SER A 104 0.67 -1.56 1.60
CA SER A 104 -0.69 -1.06 1.53
C SER A 104 -0.92 0.04 2.56
N LEU A 105 -1.23 1.24 2.06
CA LEU A 105 -1.50 2.46 2.80
C LEU A 105 -2.84 3.09 2.37
N GLY A 106 -3.75 2.28 1.83
CA GLY A 106 -5.04 2.79 1.37
C GLY A 106 -5.92 3.35 2.51
N ARG A 107 -6.77 4.34 2.23
CA ARG A 107 -7.62 5.01 3.24
C ARG A 107 -6.80 5.61 4.39
N ASN A 108 -5.89 6.52 4.04
CA ASN A 108 -5.08 7.30 4.98
C ASN A 108 -5.19 8.80 4.63
N LYS A 109 -4.27 9.64 5.13
CA LYS A 109 -4.23 11.10 4.92
C LYS A 109 -2.93 11.53 4.21
N LEU A 110 -2.35 10.66 3.40
CA LEU A 110 -1.10 10.93 2.69
C LEU A 110 -1.32 12.01 1.64
N LYS A 111 -0.41 12.98 1.56
CA LYS A 111 -0.44 14.04 0.54
C LYS A 111 0.65 13.90 -0.52
N LYS A 112 1.69 13.13 -0.22
CA LYS A 112 2.90 12.91 -1.02
C LYS A 112 3.43 11.51 -0.72
N LEU A 113 4.34 11.04 -1.57
CA LEU A 113 5.01 9.75 -1.43
C LEU A 113 6.44 9.89 -0.87
N ASP A 114 6.76 11.02 -0.24
CA ASP A 114 8.06 11.21 0.42
C ASP A 114 8.32 10.11 1.46
N GLY A 115 9.48 9.47 1.40
CA GLY A 115 9.90 8.42 2.34
C GLY A 115 9.69 6.98 1.86
N VAL A 116 9.06 6.76 0.69
CA VAL A 116 8.96 5.42 0.08
C VAL A 116 10.31 4.85 -0.35
N ASP A 117 11.28 5.72 -0.61
CA ASP A 117 12.65 5.37 -1.00
C ASP A 117 13.44 4.63 0.08
N ALA A 118 12.94 4.63 1.32
CA ALA A 118 13.47 3.78 2.38
C ALA A 118 13.15 2.28 2.19
N ALA A 119 12.30 1.92 1.21
CA ALA A 119 12.01 0.55 0.78
C ALA A 119 12.28 0.39 -0.74
N PRO A 120 13.56 0.35 -1.17
CA PRO A 120 13.94 0.33 -2.60
C PRO A 120 13.49 -0.93 -3.34
N ASP A 121 13.16 -1.96 -2.58
CA ASP A 121 12.85 -3.31 -3.00
C ASP A 121 11.34 -3.56 -3.21
N LEU A 122 10.54 -2.50 -3.06
CA LEU A 122 9.09 -2.53 -3.18
C LEU A 122 8.65 -2.82 -4.62
N GLU A 123 7.76 -3.81 -4.77
CA GLU A 123 7.17 -4.23 -6.04
C GLU A 123 5.74 -3.73 -6.21
N GLU A 124 5.01 -3.58 -5.10
CA GLU A 124 3.61 -3.12 -5.10
C GLU A 124 3.37 -2.03 -4.06
N LEU A 125 2.77 -0.93 -4.51
CA LEU A 125 2.38 0.20 -3.66
C LEU A 125 0.90 0.50 -3.83
N TRP A 126 0.13 0.34 -2.76
CA TRP A 126 -1.31 0.61 -2.75
C TRP A 126 -1.62 1.81 -1.84
N VAL A 127 -1.94 2.95 -2.45
CA VAL A 127 -2.18 4.24 -1.77
C VAL A 127 -3.53 4.85 -2.15
N SER A 128 -4.48 4.03 -2.60
CA SER A 128 -5.84 4.48 -2.92
C SER A 128 -6.55 5.12 -1.73
N TYR A 129 -7.46 6.07 -1.99
CA TYR A 129 -8.18 6.82 -0.94
C TYR A 129 -7.23 7.58 0.00
N ASN A 130 -6.42 8.46 -0.58
CA ASN A 130 -5.58 9.41 0.14
C ASN A 130 -5.78 10.82 -0.47
N ASP A 131 -4.96 11.79 -0.07
CA ASP A 131 -4.96 13.15 -0.60
C ASP A 131 -3.71 13.44 -1.47
N ILE A 132 -3.17 12.42 -2.15
CA ILE A 132 -1.91 12.54 -2.90
C ILE A 132 -2.13 13.39 -4.14
N SER A 133 -1.40 14.49 -4.26
CA SER A 133 -1.48 15.39 -5.42
C SER A 133 -0.30 15.28 -6.39
N SER A 134 0.77 14.59 -5.98
CA SER A 134 1.97 14.39 -6.81
C SER A 134 2.54 13.00 -6.60
N LEU A 135 3.02 12.39 -7.69
CA LEU A 135 3.68 11.09 -7.72
C LEU A 135 5.20 11.20 -7.49
N ALA A 136 5.70 12.37 -7.09
CA ALA A 136 7.10 12.57 -6.74
C ALA A 136 7.55 11.54 -5.68
N GLY A 137 8.69 10.91 -5.92
CA GLY A 137 9.26 9.84 -5.10
C GLY A 137 9.07 8.45 -5.68
N VAL A 138 8.10 8.23 -6.59
CA VAL A 138 7.90 6.91 -7.22
C VAL A 138 9.06 6.55 -8.14
N GLU A 139 9.70 7.53 -8.76
CA GLU A 139 10.89 7.35 -9.58
C GLU A 139 12.07 6.71 -8.82
N LYS A 140 12.03 6.71 -7.47
CA LYS A 140 13.04 6.11 -6.60
C LYS A 140 12.79 4.63 -6.29
N LEU A 141 11.71 4.04 -6.83
CA LEU A 141 11.34 2.64 -6.62
C LEU A 141 11.65 1.82 -7.88
N PRO A 142 12.90 1.33 -8.06
CA PRO A 142 13.33 0.70 -9.30
C PRO A 142 12.58 -0.60 -9.61
N ASN A 143 12.07 -1.29 -8.58
CA ASN A 143 11.41 -2.58 -8.72
C ASN A 143 9.88 -2.50 -8.77
N LEU A 144 9.30 -1.28 -8.74
CA LEU A 144 7.85 -1.11 -8.67
C LEU A 144 7.18 -1.58 -9.97
N LYS A 145 6.23 -2.52 -9.83
CA LYS A 145 5.45 -3.11 -10.92
C LYS A 145 3.97 -2.74 -10.82
N VAL A 146 3.45 -2.55 -9.61
CA VAL A 146 2.04 -2.26 -9.35
C VAL A 146 1.90 -0.98 -8.55
N LEU A 147 1.13 -0.03 -9.07
CA LEU A 147 0.80 1.22 -8.39
C LEU A 147 -0.71 1.44 -8.40
N PHE A 148 -1.33 1.34 -7.23
CA PHE A 148 -2.73 1.68 -7.06
C PHE A 148 -2.87 2.99 -6.31
N CYS A 149 -3.34 4.02 -7.00
CA CYS A 149 -3.48 5.38 -6.46
C CYS A 149 -4.84 6.00 -6.80
N SER A 150 -5.88 5.17 -6.96
CA SER A 150 -7.24 5.65 -7.19
C SER A 150 -7.80 6.47 -6.01
N ASN A 151 -8.73 7.39 -6.29
CA ASN A 151 -9.32 8.28 -5.28
C ASN A 151 -8.23 9.11 -4.55
N ASN A 152 -7.45 9.85 -5.32
CA ASN A 152 -6.45 10.80 -4.84
C ASN A 152 -6.70 12.19 -5.46
N LYS A 153 -5.71 13.09 -5.43
CA LYS A 153 -5.79 14.48 -5.91
C LYS A 153 -4.84 14.75 -7.07
N ILE A 154 -4.47 13.73 -7.84
CA ILE A 154 -3.60 13.87 -9.02
C ILE A 154 -4.40 14.59 -10.12
N SER A 155 -3.96 15.78 -10.50
CA SER A 155 -4.73 16.67 -11.39
C SER A 155 -4.13 16.91 -12.77
N SER A 156 -2.92 16.40 -13.04
CA SER A 156 -2.27 16.54 -14.35
C SER A 156 -1.70 15.20 -14.81
N PHE A 157 -1.73 14.97 -16.13
CA PHE A 157 -1.03 13.86 -16.78
C PHE A 157 0.50 14.00 -16.74
N ASP A 158 1.02 15.21 -16.49
CA ASP A 158 2.48 15.43 -16.38
C ASP A 158 3.08 14.65 -15.19
N GLU A 159 2.28 14.37 -14.15
CA GLU A 159 2.74 13.52 -13.03
C GLU A 159 3.08 12.08 -13.48
N LEU A 160 2.57 11.63 -14.63
CA LEU A 160 2.88 10.32 -15.19
C LEU A 160 4.30 10.25 -15.77
N GLU A 161 4.92 11.38 -16.10
CA GLU A 161 6.31 11.41 -16.56
C GLU A 161 7.27 10.84 -15.49
N ARG A 162 6.90 10.96 -14.21
CA ARG A 162 7.63 10.36 -13.08
C ARG A 162 7.63 8.83 -13.12
N LEU A 163 6.63 8.24 -13.76
CA LEU A 163 6.50 6.79 -13.92
C LEU A 163 7.20 6.28 -15.19
N ALA A 164 7.56 7.15 -16.14
CA ALA A 164 8.13 6.75 -17.43
C ALA A 164 9.48 6.00 -17.29
N GLY A 165 10.26 6.30 -16.24
CA GLY A 165 11.51 5.62 -15.91
C GLY A 165 11.35 4.39 -15.01
N THR A 166 10.12 3.99 -14.68
CA THR A 166 9.83 2.88 -13.77
C THR A 166 9.42 1.61 -14.52
N HIS A 167 9.29 0.50 -13.80
CA HIS A 167 8.85 -0.77 -14.35
C HIS A 167 7.36 -1.04 -14.13
N VAL A 168 6.56 0.00 -13.85
CA VAL A 168 5.12 -0.15 -13.56
C VAL A 168 4.39 -0.76 -14.76
N LYS A 169 3.63 -1.82 -14.50
CA LYS A 169 2.84 -2.59 -15.47
C LYS A 169 1.35 -2.55 -15.17
N ASP A 170 0.96 -2.49 -13.90
CA ASP A 170 -0.43 -2.35 -13.46
C ASP A 170 -0.60 -1.02 -12.71
N LEU A 171 -1.39 -0.12 -13.29
CA LEU A 171 -1.61 1.24 -12.79
C LEU A 171 -3.10 1.48 -12.58
N ASN A 172 -3.48 2.05 -11.44
CA ASN A 172 -4.86 2.47 -11.19
C ASN A 172 -4.90 3.94 -10.76
N LEU A 173 -5.53 4.77 -11.60
CA LEU A 173 -5.67 6.22 -11.47
C LEU A 173 -7.13 6.66 -11.33
N LEU A 174 -8.09 5.72 -11.32
CA LEU A 174 -9.51 6.04 -11.22
C LEU A 174 -9.83 7.05 -10.12
N ASN A 175 -10.82 7.90 -10.37
CA ASN A 175 -11.29 8.93 -9.42
C ASN A 175 -10.18 9.91 -8.99
N ASN A 176 -9.27 10.25 -9.90
CA ASN A 176 -8.37 11.38 -9.75
C ASN A 176 -8.80 12.53 -10.68
N PRO A 177 -8.60 13.80 -10.28
CA PRO A 177 -8.97 14.96 -11.10
C PRO A 177 -8.36 15.00 -12.50
N LEU A 178 -7.22 14.33 -12.76
CA LEU A 178 -6.59 14.30 -14.09
C LEU A 178 -7.53 13.80 -15.19
N TYR A 179 -8.47 12.92 -14.87
CA TYR A 179 -9.42 12.40 -15.85
C TYR A 179 -10.55 13.39 -16.15
N GLY A 180 -10.85 14.32 -15.24
CA GLY A 180 -11.96 15.27 -15.39
C GLY A 180 -13.23 14.58 -15.89
N ASP A 181 -13.79 15.13 -16.96
CA ASP A 181 -14.97 14.60 -17.66
C ASP A 181 -14.60 13.84 -18.96
N MET A 182 -13.33 13.43 -19.13
CA MET A 182 -12.89 12.70 -20.32
C MET A 182 -13.60 11.35 -20.43
N GLU A 183 -13.94 10.98 -21.65
CA GLU A 183 -14.42 9.64 -21.96
C GLU A 183 -13.35 8.59 -21.63
N GLU A 184 -13.79 7.39 -21.23
CA GLU A 184 -12.90 6.30 -20.85
C GLU A 184 -11.84 5.96 -21.91
N GLY A 185 -12.21 5.90 -23.19
CA GLY A 185 -11.25 5.63 -24.26
C GLY A 185 -10.19 6.73 -24.39
N ALA A 186 -10.61 7.99 -24.38
CA ALA A 186 -9.72 9.14 -24.51
C ALA A 186 -8.70 9.23 -23.37
N ARG A 187 -9.15 9.05 -22.12
CA ARG A 187 -8.24 9.10 -20.96
C ARG A 187 -7.24 7.94 -20.96
N ARG A 188 -7.64 6.74 -21.39
CA ARG A 188 -6.75 5.58 -21.45
C ARG A 188 -5.66 5.76 -22.49
N VAL A 189 -6.02 6.25 -23.68
CA VAL A 189 -5.04 6.63 -24.72
C VAL A 189 -4.07 7.69 -24.20
N GLU A 190 -4.54 8.70 -23.48
CA GLU A 190 -3.68 9.77 -22.92
C GLU A 190 -2.67 9.26 -21.88
N VAL A 191 -3.06 8.26 -21.07
CA VAL A 191 -2.12 7.56 -20.17
C VAL A 191 -1.10 6.75 -20.98
N LEU A 192 -1.56 5.98 -21.97
CA LEU A 192 -0.71 5.07 -22.76
C LEU A 192 0.28 5.82 -23.66
N LYS A 193 -0.02 7.05 -24.08
CA LYS A 193 0.93 7.95 -24.74
C LYS A 193 2.18 8.18 -23.91
N ARG A 194 2.02 8.31 -22.59
CA ARG A 194 3.12 8.54 -21.63
C ARG A 194 3.71 7.25 -21.08
N LEU A 195 2.88 6.22 -20.93
CA LEU A 195 3.26 4.94 -20.34
C LEU A 195 2.91 3.78 -21.29
N PRO A 196 3.61 3.66 -22.45
CA PRO A 196 3.28 2.68 -23.49
C PRO A 196 3.57 1.23 -23.10
N ASN A 197 4.22 1.02 -21.95
CA ASN A 197 4.65 -0.29 -21.46
C ASN A 197 3.69 -0.90 -20.43
N LEU A 198 2.58 -0.23 -20.11
CA LEU A 198 1.54 -0.75 -19.22
C LEU A 198 0.87 -1.98 -19.84
N THR A 199 0.58 -2.96 -18.99
CA THR A 199 -0.20 -4.15 -19.36
C THR A 199 -1.63 -4.08 -18.83
N LYS A 200 -1.84 -3.27 -17.78
CA LYS A 200 -3.14 -3.10 -17.14
C LYS A 200 -3.28 -1.67 -16.64
N LEU A 201 -4.44 -1.08 -16.91
CA LEU A 201 -4.79 0.28 -16.54
C LEU A 201 -6.19 0.28 -15.96
N ASP A 202 -6.37 0.89 -14.79
CA ASP A 202 -7.67 1.09 -14.13
C ASP A 202 -8.46 -0.21 -13.94
N GLY A 203 -7.75 -1.32 -13.70
CA GLY A 203 -8.35 -2.64 -13.50
C GLY A 203 -8.63 -3.42 -14.79
N LYS A 204 -8.47 -2.81 -15.97
CA LYS A 204 -8.68 -3.46 -17.27
C LYS A 204 -7.35 -3.71 -17.99
N PRO A 205 -7.17 -4.86 -18.67
CA PRO A 205 -6.03 -5.08 -19.56
C PRO A 205 -5.89 -3.93 -20.56
N VAL A 206 -4.67 -3.68 -21.00
CA VAL A 206 -4.39 -2.75 -22.10
C VAL A 206 -4.53 -3.54 -23.40
N GLU A 207 -5.42 -3.07 -24.27
CA GLU A 207 -5.67 -3.69 -25.57
C GLU A 207 -4.76 -3.08 -26.67
N LEU A 208 -4.55 -3.83 -27.76
CA LEU A 208 -3.64 -3.43 -28.84
C LEU A 208 -4.12 -2.19 -29.60
N ASP A 209 -5.42 -2.04 -29.80
CA ASP A 209 -6.03 -0.88 -30.45
C ASP A 209 -5.81 0.41 -29.65
N GLU A 210 -5.82 0.34 -28.32
CA GLU A 210 -5.50 1.47 -27.46
C GLU A 210 -4.04 1.92 -27.61
N LEU A 211 -3.12 0.96 -27.73
CA LEU A 211 -1.69 1.23 -27.95
C LEU A 211 -1.44 1.83 -29.33
N ASP A 212 -2.11 1.32 -30.36
CA ASP A 212 -2.00 1.85 -31.71
C ASP A 212 -2.57 3.28 -31.78
N ALA A 213 -3.71 3.54 -31.13
CA ALA A 213 -4.26 4.88 -30.99
C ALA A 213 -3.32 5.83 -30.24
N ALA A 214 -2.64 5.36 -29.19
CA ALA A 214 -1.67 6.15 -28.45
C ALA A 214 -0.41 6.49 -29.26
N ARG A 215 0.00 5.62 -30.20
CA ARG A 215 1.18 5.84 -31.06
C ARG A 215 0.88 6.67 -32.31
N GLY A 216 -0.36 6.63 -32.79
CA GLY A 216 -0.79 7.27 -34.03
C GLY A 216 -1.31 8.71 -33.90
N ALA A 217 -1.33 9.27 -32.68
CA ALA A 217 -1.97 10.56 -32.35
C ALA A 217 -1.02 11.57 -31.70
#